data_AF-A0AAW4PPW8-F1
#
_entry.id   AF-A0AAW4PPW8-F1
#
_cell.length_a   1.000
_cell.length_b   1.000
_cell.length_c   1.000
_cell.angle_alpha   90.00
_cell.angle_beta   90.00
_cell.angle_gamma   90.00
#
_symmetry.space_group_name_H-M   'P 1'
#
loop_
_entity.id
_entity.type
_entity.pdbx_description
1 polymer ?
#
loop_
_entity_poly.entity_id
_entity_poly.type
_entity_poly.pdbx_seq_one_letter_code
_entity_poly.pdbx_strand_id
1 'polypeptide(L)'
;MFVREATVADLPDVMNVLDGAALSIDVATVRESIAEDGVLVVVSEDGERVLGSLVLDGEHVAAVAVRRRRRGQGIGTALVEAAADRRERLTATFDADVKPFYEGLGFTVEPVEEPGRWRGER
;
A
#
# COMPACT_ATOMS: atom_id res chain seq x y z
N MET A 1 -15.21 -1.05 7.67
CA MET A 1 -13.79 -0.62 7.66
C MET A 1 -13.70 0.69 6.90
N PHE A 2 -12.71 1.54 7.16
CA PHE A 2 -12.51 2.77 6.39
C PHE A 2 -11.02 3.08 6.21
N VAL A 3 -10.69 3.85 5.18
CA VAL A 3 -9.32 4.32 4.90
C VAL A 3 -9.11 5.69 5.54
N ARG A 4 -7.93 5.92 6.10
CA ARG A 4 -7.47 7.26 6.52
C ARG A 4 -5.96 7.37 6.41
N GLU A 5 -5.45 8.60 6.50
CA GLU A 5 -4.03 8.85 6.76
C GLU A 5 -3.61 8.18 8.08
N ALA A 6 -2.41 7.62 8.07
CA ALA A 6 -1.76 7.12 9.26
C ALA A 6 -1.16 8.27 10.06
N THR A 7 -1.16 8.11 11.36
CA THR A 7 -0.46 8.98 12.31
C THR A 7 0.73 8.24 12.89
N VAL A 8 1.61 8.95 13.59
CA VAL A 8 2.76 8.32 14.27
C VAL A 8 2.32 7.26 15.29
N ALA A 9 1.09 7.35 15.83
CA ALA A 9 0.53 6.34 16.72
C ALA A 9 0.23 5.00 16.01
N ASP A 10 -0.01 5.02 14.70
CA ASP A 10 -0.25 3.82 13.89
C ASP A 10 1.05 3.10 13.50
N LEU A 11 2.21 3.74 13.68
CA LEU A 11 3.50 3.21 13.24
C LEU A 11 3.76 1.76 13.68
N PRO A 12 3.54 1.36 14.96
CA PRO A 12 3.74 -0.03 15.37
C PRO A 12 2.84 -1.02 14.61
N ASP A 13 1.59 -0.64 14.36
CA ASP A 13 0.63 -1.48 13.65
C ASP A 13 0.91 -1.55 12.14
N VAL A 14 1.34 -0.43 11.53
CA VAL A 14 1.80 -0.40 10.14
C VAL A 14 3.00 -1.32 9.96
N MET A 15 4.02 -1.21 10.82
CA MET A 15 5.19 -2.09 10.77
C MET A 15 4.79 -3.56 10.93
N ASN A 16 3.89 -3.87 11.86
CA ASN A 16 3.39 -5.25 12.05
C ASN A 16 2.75 -5.82 10.77
N VAL A 17 2.00 -4.99 10.04
CA VAL A 17 1.38 -5.40 8.77
C VAL A 17 2.42 -5.59 7.66
N LEU A 18 3.40 -4.69 7.55
CA LEU A 18 4.49 -4.78 6.56
C LEU A 18 5.38 -6.00 6.80
N ASP A 19 5.80 -6.22 8.05
CA ASP A 19 6.59 -7.38 8.47
C ASP A 19 5.85 -8.70 8.17
N GLY A 20 4.54 -8.73 8.46
CA GLY A 20 3.68 -9.88 8.15
C GLY A 20 3.47 -10.13 6.65
N ALA A 21 3.80 -9.16 5.80
CA ALA A 21 3.83 -9.28 4.35
C ALA A 21 5.25 -9.54 3.78
N ALA A 22 6.26 -9.65 4.64
CA ALA A 22 7.67 -9.80 4.28
C ALA A 22 8.20 -8.66 3.38
N LEU A 23 7.69 -7.44 3.57
CA LEU A 23 8.19 -6.25 2.88
C LEU A 23 9.32 -5.64 3.69
N SER A 24 10.47 -5.41 3.05
CA SER A 24 11.62 -4.77 3.67
C SER A 24 11.54 -3.26 3.50
N ILE A 25 10.78 -2.59 4.37
CA ILE A 25 10.82 -1.13 4.55
C ILE A 25 11.21 -0.85 6.00
N ASP A 26 12.18 0.03 6.21
CA ASP A 26 12.61 0.40 7.54
C ASP A 26 11.64 1.37 8.23
N VAL A 27 11.63 1.33 9.56
CA VAL A 27 10.74 2.15 10.39
C VAL A 27 10.99 3.65 10.24
N ALA A 28 12.20 4.07 9.86
CA ALA A 28 12.54 5.48 9.70
C ALA A 28 11.87 6.03 8.45
N THR A 29 11.96 5.31 7.33
CA THR A 29 11.25 5.58 6.08
C THR A 29 9.74 5.68 6.31
N VAL A 30 9.12 4.71 6.99
CA VAL A 30 7.66 4.78 7.27
C VAL A 30 7.30 6.00 8.13
N ARG A 31 8.12 6.33 9.12
CA ARG A 31 7.90 7.51 9.97
C ARG A 31 8.01 8.81 9.18
N GLU A 32 8.97 8.90 8.28
CA GLU A 32 9.15 10.05 7.38
C GLU A 32 7.95 10.18 6.44
N SER A 33 7.55 9.09 5.78
CA SER A 33 6.34 9.07 4.94
C SER A 33 5.07 9.46 5.71
N ILE A 34 4.93 9.08 6.98
CA ILE A 34 3.81 9.53 7.82
C ILE A 34 3.83 11.05 8.01
N ALA A 35 5.00 11.66 8.21
CA ALA A 35 5.12 13.11 8.38
C ALA A 35 4.80 13.90 7.10
N GLU A 36 4.85 13.23 5.94
CA GLU A 36 4.52 13.79 4.62
C GLU A 36 3.12 13.35 4.11
N ASP A 37 2.25 12.86 5.00
CA ASP A 37 0.91 12.36 4.66
C ASP A 37 0.91 11.25 3.58
N GLY A 38 2.02 10.53 3.48
CA GLY A 38 2.32 9.48 2.51
C GLY A 38 1.95 8.07 2.96
N VAL A 39 1.33 7.89 4.12
CA VAL A 39 0.90 6.57 4.61
C VAL A 39 -0.61 6.53 4.81
N LEU A 40 -1.24 5.54 4.20
CA LEU A 40 -2.66 5.25 4.37
C LEU A 40 -2.84 3.94 5.14
N VAL A 41 -3.86 3.88 5.99
CA VAL A 41 -4.27 2.68 6.70
C VAL A 41 -5.74 2.40 6.48
N VAL A 42 -6.09 1.11 6.37
CA VAL A 42 -7.47 0.65 6.53
C VAL A 42 -7.64 0.18 7.96
N VAL A 43 -8.60 0.77 8.66
CA VAL A 43 -8.94 0.41 10.04
C VAL A 43 -10.28 -0.31 10.12
N SER A 44 -10.44 -1.17 11.13
CA SER A 44 -11.72 -1.80 11.46
C SER A 44 -12.81 -0.78 11.77
N GLU A 45 -14.08 -1.23 11.77
CA GLU A 45 -15.23 -0.34 12.01
C GLU A 45 -15.22 0.32 13.39
N ASP A 46 -14.68 -0.37 14.39
CA ASP A 46 -14.44 0.16 15.74
C ASP A 46 -13.24 1.13 15.80
N GLY A 47 -12.47 1.27 14.70
CA GLY A 47 -11.30 2.14 14.61
C GLY A 47 -10.06 1.63 15.34
N GLU A 48 -10.14 0.47 16.00
CA GLU A 48 -9.10 0.00 16.92
C GLU A 48 -7.97 -0.79 16.25
N ARG A 49 -8.19 -1.32 15.04
CA ARG A 49 -7.25 -2.26 14.42
C ARG A 49 -6.91 -1.87 12.99
N VAL A 50 -5.63 -1.70 12.71
CA VAL A 50 -5.11 -1.59 11.34
C VAL A 50 -5.14 -2.96 10.66
N LEU A 51 -5.88 -3.04 9.56
CA LEU A 51 -6.10 -4.26 8.77
C LEU A 51 -5.15 -4.34 7.56
N GLY A 52 -4.70 -3.19 7.07
CA GLY A 52 -3.79 -3.04 5.95
C GLY A 52 -3.18 -1.63 5.93
N SER A 53 -2.05 -1.49 5.25
CA SER A 53 -1.34 -0.23 5.07
C SER A 53 -0.85 -0.07 3.63
N LEU A 54 -0.70 1.19 3.22
CA LEU A 54 -0.03 1.59 1.99
C LEU A 54 0.94 2.72 2.31
N VAL A 55 2.16 2.62 1.79
CA VAL A 55 3.24 3.60 1.96
C VAL A 55 3.59 4.16 0.60
N LEU A 56 3.62 5.50 0.51
CA LEU A 56 4.03 6.25 -0.66
C LEU A 56 5.45 6.79 -0.48
N ASP A 57 6.18 6.79 -1.59
CA ASP A 57 7.37 7.59 -1.84
C ASP A 57 7.03 8.56 -2.98
N GLY A 58 6.55 9.76 -2.63
CA GLY A 58 5.93 10.70 -3.56
C GLY A 58 4.69 10.13 -4.27
N GLU A 59 4.84 9.81 -5.57
CA GLU A 59 3.81 9.20 -6.44
C GLU A 59 3.98 7.67 -6.57
N HIS A 60 5.00 7.09 -5.93
CA HIS A 60 5.28 5.67 -6.01
C HIS A 60 4.70 4.94 -4.80
N VAL A 61 3.97 3.85 -5.04
CA VAL A 61 3.57 2.90 -4.00
C VAL A 61 4.79 2.06 -3.63
N ALA A 62 5.49 2.50 -2.59
CA ALA A 62 6.64 1.79 -2.03
C ALA A 62 6.22 0.47 -1.38
N ALA A 63 5.04 0.44 -0.74
CA ALA A 63 4.45 -0.79 -0.23
C ALA A 63 2.93 -0.72 -0.18
N VAL A 64 2.30 -1.88 -0.39
CA VAL A 64 0.92 -2.14 0.00
C VAL A 64 0.84 -3.50 0.67
N ALA A 65 0.30 -3.55 1.88
CA ALA A 65 0.27 -4.76 2.69
C ALA A 65 -1.09 -4.93 3.37
N VAL A 66 -1.57 -6.17 3.39
CA VAL A 66 -2.83 -6.55 4.05
C VAL A 66 -2.59 -7.79 4.89
N ARG A 67 -3.08 -7.78 6.12
CA ARG A 67 -3.01 -8.94 7.03
C ARG A 67 -3.54 -10.19 6.32
N ARG A 68 -2.80 -11.30 6.36
CA ARG A 68 -3.10 -12.52 5.59
C ARG A 68 -4.54 -13.01 5.71
N ARG A 69 -5.12 -12.98 6.91
CA ARG A 69 -6.52 -13.41 7.19
C ARG A 69 -7.59 -12.46 6.64
N ARG A 70 -7.21 -11.29 6.12
CA ARG A 70 -8.08 -10.24 5.60
C ARG A 70 -7.92 -10.00 4.10
N ARG A 71 -7.05 -10.75 3.43
CA ARG A 71 -6.86 -10.67 1.97
C ARG A 71 -8.13 -11.13 1.24
N GLY A 72 -8.33 -10.64 0.02
CA GLY A 72 -9.52 -10.94 -0.78
C GLY A 72 -10.80 -10.21 -0.34
N GLN A 73 -10.71 -9.24 0.59
CA GLN A 73 -11.85 -8.47 1.11
C GLN A 73 -11.88 -7.03 0.58
N GLY A 74 -11.17 -6.73 -0.50
CA GLY A 74 -11.10 -5.38 -1.09
C GLY A 74 -10.24 -4.37 -0.33
N ILE A 75 -9.52 -4.76 0.73
CA ILE A 75 -8.67 -3.83 1.52
C ILE A 75 -7.56 -3.21 0.68
N GLY A 76 -6.84 -4.02 -0.10
CA GLY A 76 -5.77 -3.52 -0.98
C GLY A 76 -6.32 -2.57 -2.04
N THR A 77 -7.47 -2.91 -2.63
CA THR A 77 -8.19 -2.04 -3.57
C THR A 77 -8.52 -0.70 -2.95
N ALA A 78 -9.15 -0.70 -1.77
CA ALA A 78 -9.51 0.54 -1.08
C ALA A 78 -8.28 1.42 -0.75
N LEU A 79 -7.15 0.82 -0.40
CA LEU A 79 -5.90 1.56 -0.16
C LEU A 79 -5.37 2.22 -1.43
N VAL A 80 -5.29 1.48 -2.54
CA VAL A 80 -4.74 1.99 -3.81
C VAL A 80 -5.67 3.01 -4.44
N GLU A 81 -6.99 2.80 -4.39
CA GLU A 81 -7.97 3.79 -4.85
C GLU A 81 -7.88 5.08 -4.05
N ALA A 82 -7.81 4.99 -2.71
CA ALA A 82 -7.64 6.18 -1.87
C ALA A 82 -6.32 6.91 -2.16
N ALA A 83 -5.25 6.19 -2.49
CA ALA A 83 -3.99 6.80 -2.91
C ALA A 83 -4.12 7.49 -4.28
N ALA A 84 -4.78 6.84 -5.25
CA ALA A 84 -5.03 7.39 -6.58
C ALA A 84 -5.96 8.61 -6.56
N ASP A 85 -6.90 8.69 -5.63
CA ASP A 85 -7.76 9.87 -5.45
C ASP A 85 -7.00 11.08 -4.90
N ARG A 86 -5.83 10.84 -4.28
CA ARG A 86 -4.98 11.86 -3.62
C ARG A 86 -3.79 12.31 -4.45
N ARG A 87 -3.47 11.60 -5.54
CA ARG A 87 -2.31 11.86 -6.39
C ARG A 87 -2.78 11.94 -7.84
N GLU A 88 -2.25 12.89 -8.59
CA GLU A 88 -2.56 13.02 -10.02
C GLU A 88 -2.05 11.80 -10.81
N ARG A 89 -1.01 11.14 -10.29
CA ARG A 89 -0.37 9.97 -10.87
C ARG A 89 0.08 9.02 -9.77
N LEU A 90 -0.08 7.72 -10.01
CA LEU A 90 0.38 6.67 -9.12
C LEU A 90 1.14 5.61 -9.88
N THR A 91 2.31 5.23 -9.37
CA THR A 91 3.12 4.14 -9.93
C THR A 91 3.38 3.06 -8.89
N ALA A 92 3.63 1.83 -9.34
CA ALA A 92 4.00 0.73 -8.45
C ALA A 92 4.92 -0.26 -9.18
N THR A 93 5.84 -0.90 -8.44
CA THR A 93 6.70 -1.96 -8.97
C THR A 93 6.48 -3.25 -8.18
N PHE A 94 6.07 -4.33 -8.85
CA PHE A 94 5.55 -5.53 -8.19
C PHE A 94 5.89 -6.81 -8.96
N ASP A 95 5.73 -7.96 -8.30
CA ASP A 95 5.95 -9.28 -8.91
C ASP A 95 4.82 -9.66 -9.88
N ALA A 96 5.13 -10.51 -10.86
CA ALA A 96 4.18 -10.94 -11.89
C ALA A 96 2.82 -11.44 -11.33
N ASP A 97 2.81 -12.11 -10.19
CA ASP A 97 1.58 -12.64 -9.56
C ASP A 97 0.62 -11.54 -9.08
N VAL A 98 1.12 -10.32 -8.88
CA VAL A 98 0.33 -9.16 -8.44
C VAL A 98 -0.25 -8.37 -9.64
N LYS A 99 0.18 -8.69 -10.87
CA LYS A 99 -0.28 -8.00 -12.08
C LYS A 99 -1.82 -7.90 -12.21
N PRO A 100 -2.60 -8.98 -12.02
CA PRO A 100 -4.06 -8.90 -12.15
C PRO A 100 -4.71 -7.92 -11.15
N PHE A 101 -4.09 -7.71 -9.99
CA PHE A 101 -4.58 -6.76 -8.99
C PHE A 101 -4.45 -5.31 -9.49
N TYR A 102 -3.29 -4.93 -10.02
CA TYR A 102 -3.08 -3.58 -10.55
C TYR A 102 -3.85 -3.32 -11.85
N GLU A 103 -3.88 -4.29 -12.78
CA GLU A 103 -4.70 -4.18 -13.99
C GLU A 103 -6.19 -4.01 -13.67
N GLY A 104 -6.70 -4.73 -12.67
CA GLY A 104 -8.08 -4.60 -12.19
C GLY A 104 -8.40 -3.22 -11.60
N LEU A 105 -7.38 -2.48 -11.17
CA LEU A 105 -7.49 -1.09 -10.68
C LEU A 105 -7.29 -0.05 -11.80
N GLY A 106 -7.15 -0.49 -13.05
CA GLY A 106 -6.97 0.39 -14.20
C GLY A 106 -5.54 0.86 -14.44
N PHE A 107 -4.54 0.23 -13.81
CA PHE A 107 -3.14 0.53 -14.11
C PHE A 107 -2.78 -0.01 -15.49
N THR A 108 -2.03 0.78 -16.26
CA THR A 108 -1.28 0.28 -17.41
C THR A 108 -0.04 -0.43 -16.88
N VAL A 109 0.16 -1.69 -17.24
CA VAL A 109 1.22 -2.54 -16.67
C VAL A 109 2.19 -3.02 -17.75
N GLU A 110 3.49 -2.81 -17.51
CA GLU A 110 4.58 -3.19 -18.40
C GLU A 110 5.69 -3.95 -17.66
N PRO A 111 6.41 -4.89 -18.31
CA PRO A 111 7.55 -5.55 -17.69
C PRO A 111 8.72 -4.57 -17.55
N VAL A 112 9.55 -4.74 -16.53
CA VAL A 112 10.82 -4.00 -16.39
C VAL A 112 12.02 -4.89 -16.74
N GLU A 113 13.23 -4.34 -16.72
CA GLU A 113 14.47 -5.07 -17.05
C GLU A 113 14.70 -6.28 -16.13
N GLU A 114 14.27 -6.19 -14.86
CA GLU A 114 14.36 -7.29 -13.90
C GLU A 114 13.33 -8.39 -14.23
N PRO A 115 13.77 -9.64 -14.50
CA PRO A 115 12.87 -10.72 -14.84
C PRO A 115 11.85 -11.02 -13.74
N GLY A 116 10.57 -11.11 -14.13
CA GLY A 116 9.48 -11.39 -13.19
C GLY A 116 8.94 -10.16 -12.47
N ARG A 117 9.56 -8.99 -12.66
CA ARG A 117 9.10 -7.72 -12.10
C ARG A 117 8.36 -6.89 -13.15
N TRP A 118 7.35 -6.16 -12.69
CA TRP A 118 6.47 -5.34 -13.51
C TRP A 118 6.30 -3.96 -12.89
N ARG A 119 6.03 -2.98 -13.75
CA ARG A 119 5.65 -1.62 -13.36
C ARG A 119 4.21 -1.37 -13.77
N GLY A 120 3.44 -0.78 -12.87
CA GLY A 120 2.13 -0.21 -13.17
C GLY A 120 2.15 1.30 -13.07
N GLU A 121 1.33 1.96 -13.89
CA GLU A 121 1.05 3.40 -13.81
C GLU A 121 -0.45 3.68 -14.02
N ARG A 122 -1.00 4.60 -13.23
CA ARG A 122 -2.37 5.13 -13.34
C ARG A 122 -2.38 6.63 -13.07
#